data_AF-W2ZMQ4-F1
#
_entry.id   AF-W2ZMQ4-F1
#
_cell.length_a   1.000
_cell.length_b   1.000
_cell.length_c   1.000
_cell.angle_alpha   90.00
_cell.angle_beta   90.00
_cell.angle_gamma   90.00
#
_symmetry.space_group_name_H-M   'P 1'
#
loop_
_entity.id
_entity.type
_entity.pdbx_description
1 polymer ?
#
loop_
_entity_poly.entity_id
_entity_poly.type
_entity_poly.pdbx_seq_one_letter_code
_entity_poly.pdbx_strand_id
1 'polypeptide(L)'
;MEKCCSWIVDDIVAFQEYYSTTRKFRRVAADFEIPDCSVRHIWVLWRCGNKSKMVPPLCRVDGRDMPNRKQQKRLSDLRYLMTKIENNATSKNLLRGGQSIEETIKVFLDCAESVSVDATTKHSRKRRRGQLSWSTIGNLLRKKHKTS
;
A
#
# COMPACT_ATOMS: atom_id res chain seq x y z
N MET A 1 22.48 30.18 16.76
CA MET A 1 22.22 29.62 18.11
C MET A 1 20.70 29.60 18.31
N GLU A 2 19.97 28.83 17.50
CA GLU A 2 19.66 27.39 17.71
C GLU A 2 18.79 27.13 18.94
N LYS A 3 17.47 27.23 18.76
CA LYS A 3 16.46 26.46 19.51
C LYS A 3 15.27 26.14 18.60
N CYS A 4 15.48 25.26 17.61
CA CYS A 4 14.42 24.64 16.80
C CYS A 4 14.65 23.12 16.70
N CYS A 5 14.86 22.44 17.83
CA CYS A 5 14.96 20.98 17.86
C CYS A 5 14.44 20.48 19.21
N SER A 6 13.12 20.28 19.33
CA SER A 6 12.61 19.38 20.40
C SER A 6 11.22 18.83 20.15
N TRP A 7 10.41 19.38 19.23
CA TRP A 7 9.02 18.93 19.07
C TRP A 7 8.74 18.09 17.80
N ILE A 8 9.75 17.84 16.95
CA ILE A 8 9.56 17.10 15.68
C ILE A 8 9.84 15.59 15.85
N VAL A 9 10.56 15.19 16.89
CA VAL A 9 10.90 13.78 17.11
C VAL A 9 9.84 13.01 17.90
N ASP A 10 9.00 13.70 18.67
CA ASP A 10 7.99 13.05 19.52
C ASP A 10 6.69 12.70 18.76
N ASP A 11 6.36 13.41 17.68
CA ASP A 11 5.15 13.14 16.87
C ASP A 11 5.31 11.96 15.90
N ILE A 12 6.54 11.48 15.66
CA ILE A 12 6.80 10.29 14.83
C ILE A 12 6.69 9.00 15.66
N VAL A 13 6.87 9.09 16.98
CA VAL A 13 6.86 7.94 17.90
C VAL A 13 5.46 7.61 18.41
N ALA A 14 4.52 8.56 18.38
CA ALA A 14 3.16 8.38 18.92
C ALA A 14 2.14 7.66 18.00
N PHE A 15 2.59 6.93 16.97
CA PHE A 15 1.71 6.07 16.14
C PHE A 15 1.85 4.58 16.49
N GLN A 16 2.09 4.28 17.77
CA GLN A 16 2.28 2.93 18.32
C GLN A 16 1.36 2.66 19.51
N GLU A 17 0.11 3.14 19.47
CA GLU A 17 -0.84 2.76 20.52
C GLU A 17 -1.43 1.36 20.28
N TYR A 18 -1.32 0.58 21.35
CA TYR A 18 -1.03 -0.83 21.37
C TYR A 18 -2.25 -1.60 21.87
N TYR A 19 -2.94 -2.37 21.01
CA TYR A 19 -4.09 -3.16 21.46
C TYR A 19 -3.66 -4.52 22.01
N SER A 20 -3.57 -4.61 23.34
CA SER A 20 -3.25 -5.81 24.10
C SER A 20 -4.50 -6.49 24.65
N THR A 21 -4.90 -7.62 24.08
CA THR A 21 -5.72 -8.63 24.78
C THR A 21 -5.08 -10.02 24.80
N THR A 22 -3.98 -10.21 24.07
CA THR A 22 -3.08 -11.37 24.16
C THR A 22 -1.66 -10.83 23.91
N ARG A 23 -0.62 -11.44 24.49
CA ARG A 23 0.80 -10.99 24.42
C ARG A 23 1.44 -10.98 23.01
N LYS A 24 0.68 -10.70 21.95
CA LYS A 24 1.14 -10.56 20.57
C LYS A 24 1.07 -9.10 20.20
N PHE A 25 2.23 -8.47 20.11
CA PHE A 25 2.38 -7.12 19.58
C PHE A 25 1.91 -7.11 18.12
N ARG A 26 0.70 -6.62 17.84
CA ARG A 26 0.16 -6.50 16.48
C ARG A 26 0.12 -5.04 16.07
N ARG A 27 0.63 -4.75 14.88
CA ARG A 27 0.60 -3.40 14.29
C ARG A 27 -0.78 -2.98 13.75
N VAL A 28 -1.74 -3.90 13.70
CA VAL A 28 -3.11 -3.64 13.20
C VAL A 28 -4.16 -4.24 14.14
N ALA A 29 -5.35 -3.66 14.14
CA ALA A 29 -6.48 -4.13 14.94
C ALA A 29 -6.89 -5.57 14.60
N ALA A 30 -7.54 -6.26 15.56
CA ALA A 30 -7.92 -7.67 15.41
C ALA A 30 -8.97 -7.93 14.32
N ASP A 31 -9.75 -6.92 13.97
CA ASP A 31 -10.78 -6.91 12.92
C ASP A 31 -10.31 -6.22 11.63
N PHE A 32 -9.03 -5.83 11.54
CA PHE A 32 -8.50 -5.12 10.40
C PHE A 32 -8.62 -5.93 9.10
N GLU A 33 -9.19 -5.30 8.08
CA GLU A 33 -9.23 -5.83 6.72
C GLU A 33 -8.57 -4.87 5.73
N ILE A 34 -7.75 -5.43 4.82
CA ILE A 34 -7.20 -4.65 3.72
C ILE A 34 -8.37 -4.20 2.82
N PRO A 35 -8.58 -2.91 2.52
CA PRO A 35 -9.71 -2.50 1.70
C PRO A 35 -9.54 -2.99 0.25
N ASP A 36 -10.61 -3.46 -0.38
CA ASP A 36 -10.60 -3.71 -1.83
C ASP A 36 -11.00 -2.43 -2.57
N CYS A 37 -10.00 -1.61 -2.92
CA CYS A 37 -10.17 -0.30 -3.54
C CYS A 37 -9.24 -0.14 -4.76
N SER A 38 -9.23 1.04 -5.38
CA SER A 38 -8.36 1.30 -6.54
C SER A 38 -6.88 1.32 -6.14
N VAL A 39 -5.99 1.02 -7.09
CA VAL A 39 -4.54 0.97 -6.85
C VAL A 39 -4.01 2.28 -6.26
N ARG A 40 -4.53 3.42 -6.72
CA ARG A 40 -4.18 4.73 -6.20
C ARG A 40 -4.46 4.86 -4.70
N HIS A 41 -5.66 4.47 -4.26
CA HIS A 41 -6.02 4.57 -2.85
C HIS A 41 -5.20 3.62 -1.98
N ILE A 42 -5.02 2.37 -2.42
CA ILE A 42 -4.23 1.41 -1.65
C ILE A 42 -2.73 1.76 -1.66
N TRP A 43 -2.22 2.47 -2.67
CA TRP A 43 -0.85 3.03 -2.67
C TRP A 43 -0.67 4.11 -1.61
N VAL A 44 -1.64 5.01 -1.46
CA VAL A 44 -1.62 6.00 -0.37
C VAL A 44 -1.63 5.28 0.99
N LEU A 45 -2.49 4.28 1.17
CA LEU A 45 -2.51 3.49 2.41
C LEU A 45 -1.19 2.72 2.63
N TRP A 46 -0.55 2.26 1.55
CA TRP A 46 0.74 1.57 1.58
C TRP A 46 1.87 2.46 2.12
N ARG A 47 1.93 3.72 1.69
CA ARG A 47 3.00 4.67 2.03
C ARG A 47 2.71 5.51 3.27
N CYS A 48 1.47 5.98 3.42
CA CYS A 48 1.08 6.95 4.44
C CYS A 48 0.29 6.34 5.59
N GLY A 49 -0.31 5.15 5.40
CA GLY A 49 -1.25 4.59 6.38
C GLY A 49 -2.54 5.42 6.46
N ASN A 50 -3.26 5.28 7.57
CA ASN A 50 -4.44 6.06 7.90
C ASN A 50 -4.44 6.36 9.40
N LYS A 51 -4.19 7.63 9.76
CA LYS A 51 -4.10 8.04 11.15
C LYS A 51 -5.42 7.90 11.90
N SER A 52 -6.52 8.34 11.30
CA SER A 52 -7.85 8.29 11.90
C SER A 52 -8.33 6.87 12.21
N LYS A 53 -7.82 5.88 11.49
CA LYS A 53 -8.13 4.46 11.70
C LYS A 53 -7.02 3.68 12.40
N MET A 54 -5.98 4.36 12.89
CA MET A 54 -4.78 3.75 13.49
C MET A 54 -4.15 2.65 12.61
N VAL A 55 -4.18 2.84 11.30
CA VAL A 55 -3.56 1.92 10.35
C VAL A 55 -2.18 2.45 9.99
N PRO A 56 -1.08 1.76 10.33
CA PRO A 56 0.24 2.19 9.92
C PRO A 56 0.40 2.05 8.39
N PRO A 57 1.43 2.70 7.79
CA PRO A 57 1.80 2.43 6.42
C PRO A 57 1.92 0.91 6.16
N LEU A 58 1.13 0.38 5.23
CA LEU A 58 1.06 -1.08 5.02
C LEU A 58 2.40 -1.67 4.56
N CYS A 59 3.31 -0.85 4.00
CA CYS A 59 4.66 -1.28 3.66
C CYS A 59 5.48 -1.77 4.87
N ARG A 60 5.12 -1.29 6.08
CA ARG A 60 5.75 -1.62 7.36
C ARG A 60 5.05 -2.75 8.11
N VAL A 61 3.96 -3.30 7.58
CA VAL A 61 3.18 -4.35 8.25
C VAL A 61 3.70 -5.72 7.80
N ASP A 62 3.92 -6.63 8.73
CA ASP A 62 4.32 -8.01 8.46
C ASP A 62 3.10 -8.95 8.44
N GLY A 63 3.24 -10.13 7.83
CA GLY A 63 2.20 -11.16 7.87
C GLY A 63 1.83 -11.56 9.31
N ARG A 64 2.77 -11.52 10.26
CA ARG A 64 2.50 -11.83 11.68
C ARG A 64 1.56 -10.82 12.35
N ASP A 65 1.51 -9.59 11.86
CA ASP A 65 0.62 -8.54 12.37
C ASP A 65 -0.83 -8.75 11.93
N MET A 66 -1.04 -9.42 10.80
CA MET A 66 -2.36 -9.61 10.22
C MET A 66 -3.24 -10.54 11.07
N PRO A 67 -4.54 -10.23 11.21
CA PRO A 67 -5.39 -10.93 12.18
C PRO A 67 -5.67 -12.39 11.86
N ASN A 68 -5.63 -12.77 10.59
CA ASN A 68 -5.91 -14.13 10.12
C ASN A 68 -5.15 -14.46 8.82
N ARG A 69 -5.09 -15.75 8.47
CA ARG A 69 -4.40 -16.25 7.25
C ARG A 69 -4.93 -15.64 5.95
N LYS A 70 -6.22 -15.26 5.90
CA LYS A 70 -6.83 -14.61 4.73
C LYS A 70 -6.21 -13.22 4.51
N GLN A 71 -6.12 -12.40 5.55
CA GLN A 71 -5.50 -11.07 5.45
C GLN A 71 -3.99 -11.17 5.23
N GLN A 72 -3.30 -12.18 5.79
CA GLN A 72 -1.90 -12.48 5.47
C GLN A 72 -1.68 -12.69 3.97
N LYS A 73 -2.48 -13.57 3.36
CA LYS A 73 -2.41 -13.81 1.91
C LYS A 73 -2.67 -12.54 1.11
N ARG A 74 -3.67 -11.74 1.51
CA ARG A 74 -3.98 -10.48 0.85
C ARG A 74 -2.84 -9.45 0.97
N LEU A 75 -2.14 -9.40 2.10
CA LEU A 75 -0.94 -8.58 2.25
C LEU A 75 0.16 -9.05 1.30
N SER A 76 0.38 -10.36 1.14
CA SER A 76 1.35 -10.89 0.18
C SER A 76 1.00 -10.54 -1.27
N ASP A 77 -0.28 -10.64 -1.64
CA ASP A 77 -0.75 -10.23 -2.97
C ASP A 77 -0.62 -8.73 -3.20
N LEU A 78 -0.91 -7.93 -2.17
CA LEU A 78 -0.72 -6.50 -2.21
C LEU A 78 0.75 -6.14 -2.39
N ARG A 79 1.66 -6.76 -1.62
CA ARG A 79 3.10 -6.52 -1.69
C ARG A 79 3.65 -6.81 -3.08
N TYR A 80 3.22 -7.89 -3.72
CA TYR A 80 3.58 -8.17 -5.12
C TYR A 80 3.25 -7.01 -6.07
N LEU A 81 2.05 -6.43 -5.93
CA LEU A 81 1.63 -5.30 -6.76
C LEU A 81 2.42 -4.03 -6.43
N MET A 82 2.56 -3.73 -5.13
CA MET A 82 3.20 -2.50 -4.66
C MET A 82 4.70 -2.47 -4.98
N THR A 83 5.39 -3.61 -4.92
CA THR A 83 6.81 -3.69 -5.31
C THR A 83 7.04 -3.28 -6.77
N LYS A 84 6.07 -3.48 -7.68
CA LYS A 84 6.20 -2.98 -9.06
C LYS A 84 6.24 -1.44 -9.13
N ILE A 85 5.39 -0.80 -8.34
CA ILE A 85 5.34 0.67 -8.23
C ILE A 85 6.59 1.18 -7.52
N GLU A 86 6.99 0.53 -6.41
CA GLU A 86 8.20 0.90 -5.67
C GLU A 86 9.46 0.80 -6.51
N ASN A 87 9.62 -0.27 -7.30
CA ASN A 87 10.78 -0.43 -8.18
C ASN A 87 10.83 0.66 -9.26
N ASN A 88 9.69 0.98 -9.88
CA ASN A 88 9.61 2.07 -10.86
C ASN A 88 9.92 3.43 -10.20
N ALA A 89 9.30 3.72 -9.05
CA ALA A 89 9.55 4.95 -8.31
C ALA A 89 11.01 5.08 -7.83
N THR A 90 11.63 3.97 -7.44
CA THR A 90 13.05 3.90 -7.06
C THR A 90 13.94 4.20 -8.26
N SER A 91 13.66 3.61 -9.42
CA SER A 91 14.43 3.88 -10.65
C SER A 91 14.38 5.35 -11.10
N LYS A 92 13.32 6.07 -10.70
CA LYS A 92 13.13 7.50 -10.97
C LYS A 92 13.55 8.40 -9.80
N ASN A 93 14.08 7.85 -8.71
CA ASN A 93 14.44 8.56 -7.48
C ASN A 93 13.28 9.38 -6.87
N LEU A 94 12.05 8.86 -6.96
CA LEU A 94 10.84 9.56 -6.51
C LEU A 94 10.45 9.27 -5.05
N LEU A 95 11.02 8.22 -4.45
CA LEU A 95 10.69 7.80 -3.08
C LEU A 95 11.48 8.62 -2.06
N ARG A 96 10.75 9.24 -1.12
CA ARG A 96 11.32 9.96 0.02
C ARG A 96 10.68 9.49 1.33
N GLY A 97 11.36 9.72 2.45
CA GLY A 97 10.79 9.50 3.77
C GLY A 97 9.75 10.57 4.10
N GLY A 98 8.62 10.19 4.71
CA GLY A 98 7.63 11.15 5.22
C GLY A 98 6.82 11.92 4.17
N GLN A 99 6.65 11.36 2.96
CA GLN A 99 5.89 12.02 1.87
C GLN A 99 4.45 12.34 2.29
N SER A 100 3.96 13.52 1.85
CA SER A 100 2.56 13.88 2.01
C SER A 100 1.64 12.96 1.17
N ILE A 101 0.33 13.04 1.40
CA ILE A 101 -0.65 12.29 0.60
C ILE A 101 -0.59 12.74 -0.87
N GLU A 102 -0.51 14.05 -1.10
CA GLU A 102 -0.44 14.67 -2.43
C GLU A 102 0.83 14.25 -3.16
N GLU A 103 1.98 14.29 -2.49
CA GLU A 103 3.25 13.80 -3.05
C GLU A 103 3.18 12.32 -3.39
N THR A 104 2.59 11.51 -2.49
CA THR A 104 2.41 10.07 -2.70
C THR A 104 1.51 9.77 -3.90
N ILE A 105 0.45 10.57 -4.09
CA ILE A 105 -0.43 10.50 -5.27
C ILE A 105 0.35 10.87 -6.53
N LYS A 106 1.18 11.91 -6.48
CA LYS A 106 2.02 12.32 -7.62
C LYS A 106 2.96 11.19 -8.05
N VAL A 107 3.66 10.57 -7.09
CA VAL A 107 4.51 9.39 -7.36
C VAL A 107 3.71 8.26 -7.99
N PHE A 108 2.48 8.02 -7.55
CA PHE A 108 1.63 7.01 -8.19
C PHE A 108 1.32 7.35 -9.65
N LEU A 109 0.97 8.59 -9.95
CA LEU A 109 0.67 9.01 -11.32
C LEU A 109 1.89 8.86 -12.23
N ASP A 110 3.08 9.22 -11.72
CA ASP A 110 4.35 9.10 -12.44
C ASP A 110 4.77 7.64 -12.66
N CYS A 111 4.22 6.68 -11.90
CA CYS A 111 4.56 5.26 -11.96
C CYS A 111 3.38 4.35 -12.36
N ALA A 112 2.25 4.90 -12.78
CA ALA A 112 1.00 4.17 -13.03
C ALA A 112 1.15 3.12 -14.15
N GLU A 113 2.09 3.32 -15.08
CA GLU A 113 2.41 2.41 -16.17
C GLU A 113 2.90 1.03 -15.68
N SER A 114 3.59 0.99 -14.52
CA SER A 114 4.14 -0.24 -13.91
C SER A 114 3.06 -1.28 -13.53
N VAL A 115 1.83 -0.81 -13.37
CA VAL A 115 0.65 -1.60 -12.98
C VAL A 115 -0.48 -1.52 -14.01
N SER A 116 -0.15 -1.02 -15.21
CA SER A 116 -1.12 -0.92 -16.30
C SER A 116 -1.57 -2.31 -16.77
N VAL A 117 -2.86 -2.42 -17.09
CA VAL A 117 -3.48 -3.63 -17.63
C VAL A 117 -4.05 -3.34 -19.01
N ASP A 118 -4.13 -4.38 -19.84
CA ASP A 118 -4.59 -4.27 -21.22
C ASP A 118 -6.01 -3.67 -21.29
N ALA A 119 -6.21 -2.79 -22.28
CA ALA A 119 -7.45 -2.03 -22.45
C ALA A 119 -8.66 -2.91 -22.79
N THR A 120 -8.42 -4.11 -23.31
CA THR A 120 -9.44 -5.07 -23.72
C THR A 120 -9.36 -6.37 -22.92
N THR A 121 -10.50 -6.99 -22.71
CA THR A 121 -10.58 -8.36 -22.19
C THR A 121 -10.21 -9.38 -23.27
N LYS A 122 -10.06 -10.65 -22.89
CA LYS A 122 -9.88 -11.76 -23.86
C LYS A 122 -11.00 -11.85 -24.90
N HIS A 123 -12.18 -11.30 -24.60
CA HIS A 123 -13.34 -11.25 -25.50
C HIS A 123 -13.50 -9.88 -26.17
N SER A 124 -12.41 -9.12 -26.33
CA SER A 124 -12.37 -7.79 -26.97
C SER A 124 -13.27 -6.71 -26.35
N ARG A 125 -13.91 -6.97 -25.20
CA ARG A 125 -14.69 -5.96 -24.47
C ARG A 125 -13.77 -4.93 -23.83
N LYS A 126 -14.14 -3.64 -23.90
CA LYS A 126 -13.41 -2.53 -23.26
C LYS A 126 -13.41 -2.67 -21.74
N ARG A 127 -12.23 -2.56 -21.12
CA ARG A 127 -12.05 -2.64 -19.67
C ARG A 127 -12.16 -1.26 -19.03
N ARG A 128 -12.99 -1.13 -17.99
CA ARG A 128 -13.10 0.11 -17.18
C ARG A 128 -11.94 0.21 -16.18
N ARG A 129 -10.72 0.45 -16.69
CA ARG A 129 -9.46 0.37 -15.93
C ARG A 129 -9.45 1.19 -14.64
N GLY A 130 -10.04 2.38 -14.64
CA GLY A 130 -10.13 3.25 -13.45
C GLY A 130 -11.04 2.73 -12.33
N GLN A 131 -11.89 1.75 -12.61
CA GLN A 131 -12.83 1.15 -11.63
C GLN A 131 -12.34 -0.19 -11.09
N LEU A 132 -11.18 -0.68 -11.54
CA LEU A 132 -10.67 -1.96 -11.08
C LEU A 132 -10.06 -1.86 -9.68
N SER A 133 -10.36 -2.85 -8.86
CA SER A 133 -9.68 -3.02 -7.58
C SER A 133 -8.23 -3.46 -7.79
N TRP A 134 -7.39 -3.17 -6.81
CA TRP A 134 -5.98 -3.55 -6.83
C TRP A 134 -5.81 -5.07 -6.91
N SER A 135 -6.69 -5.84 -6.26
CA SER A 135 -6.66 -7.31 -6.29
C SER A 135 -6.91 -7.85 -7.70
N THR A 136 -7.86 -7.24 -8.42
CA THR A 136 -8.14 -7.57 -9.83
C THR A 136 -6.95 -7.26 -10.72
N ILE A 137 -6.33 -6.08 -10.56
CA ILE A 137 -5.15 -5.68 -11.33
C ILE A 137 -3.98 -6.63 -11.05
N GLY A 138 -3.69 -6.95 -9.78
CA GLY A 138 -2.66 -7.90 -9.41
C GLY A 138 -2.86 -9.28 -10.07
N ASN A 139 -4.09 -9.80 -10.05
CA ASN A 139 -4.42 -11.06 -10.70
C ASN A 139 -4.22 -11.04 -12.22
N LEU A 140 -4.56 -9.93 -12.89
CA LEU A 140 -4.33 -9.77 -14.33
C LEU A 140 -2.84 -9.75 -14.66
N LEU A 141 -2.03 -9.04 -13.88
CA LEU A 141 -0.58 -8.98 -14.06
C LEU A 141 0.10 -10.34 -13.84
N ARG A 142 -0.33 -11.09 -12.82
CA ARG A 142 0.15 -12.45 -12.58
C ARG A 142 -0.18 -13.39 -13.73
N LYS A 143 -1.38 -13.27 -14.32
CA LYS A 143 -1.77 -14.07 -15.49
C LYS A 143 -0.90 -13.74 -16.70
N LYS A 144 -0.65 -12.45 -16.95
CA LYS A 144 0.20 -11.99 -18.05
C LYS A 144 1.62 -12.56 -17.95
N HIS A 145 2.21 -12.56 -16.76
CA HIS A 145 3.56 -13.12 -16.53
C HIS A 145 3.63 -14.65 -16.68
N LYS A 146 2.52 -15.39 -16.54
CA LYS A 146 2.51 -16.84 -16.76
C LYS A 146 2.38 -17.24 -18.24
N THR A 147 1.94 -16.31 -19.08
CA THR A 147 1.66 -16.55 -20.50
C THR A 147 2.74 -15.97 -21.42
N SER A 148 3.64 -15.15 -20.86
CA SER A 148 4.87 -14.68 -21.52
C SER A 148 6.04 -15.59 -21.17
#